data_AF-A0A9W8ZV81-F1
#
_entry.id   AF-A0A9W8ZV81-F1
#
_cell.length_a   1.000
_cell.length_b   1.000
_cell.length_c   1.000
_cell.angle_alpha   90.00
_cell.angle_beta   90.00
_cell.angle_gamma   90.00
#
_symmetry.space_group_name_H-M   'P 1'
#
loop_
_entity.id
_entity.type
_entity.pdbx_description
1 polymer ?
#
loop_
_entity_poly.entity_id
_entity_poly.type
_entity_poly.pdbx_seq_one_letter_code
_entity_poly.pdbx_strand_id
1 'polypeptide(L)'
;MVRLLTHNLLACHVKGCTSNNFPLQFQNAQIELREADFNADFLKNFLPKLEWKALLGDTSLPLEQPEMLDDEFLKNLHHVLLEIHVEEGSMTCPNCKHSYPISNGIPNMLLAEHEIG
;
A
#
# COMPACT_ATOMS: atom_id res chain seq x y z
N MET A 1 -11.59 -3.67 -2.70
CA MET A 1 -11.06 -2.31 -2.54
C MET A 1 -9.62 -2.36 -2.06
N VAL A 2 -8.70 -1.66 -2.74
CA VAL A 2 -7.29 -1.63 -2.36
C VAL A 2 -7.13 -0.62 -1.24
N ARG A 3 -6.81 -1.12 -0.05
CA ARG A 3 -6.36 -0.28 1.07
C ARG A 3 -4.88 0.03 0.90
N LEU A 4 -4.42 1.17 1.40
CA LEU A 4 -2.98 1.45 1.47
C LEU A 4 -2.25 0.39 2.31
N LEU A 5 -2.91 -0.18 3.32
CA LEU A 5 -2.43 -1.36 4.03
C LEU A 5 -2.09 -2.52 3.08
N THR A 6 -2.97 -2.81 2.11
CA THR A 6 -2.76 -3.89 1.14
C THR A 6 -1.59 -3.57 0.21
N HIS A 7 -1.52 -2.33 -0.27
CA HIS A 7 -0.40 -1.87 -1.11
C HIS A 7 0.95 -2.03 -0.41
N ASN A 8 1.02 -1.78 0.90
CA ASN A 8 2.24 -1.94 1.71
C ASN A 8 2.72 -3.41 1.82
N LEU A 9 1.92 -4.38 1.38
CA LEU A 9 2.26 -5.80 1.38
C LEU A 9 2.49 -6.36 -0.04
N LEU A 10 2.15 -5.61 -1.09
CA LEU A 10 2.18 -6.07 -2.47
C LEU A 10 3.50 -5.70 -3.15
N ALA A 11 4.28 -6.72 -3.50
CA ALA A 11 5.49 -6.59 -4.31
C ALA A 11 5.30 -7.19 -5.71
N CYS A 12 6.14 -6.78 -6.66
CA CYS A 12 6.16 -7.35 -8.00
C CYS A 12 6.92 -8.69 -8.02
N HIS A 13 6.30 -9.71 -8.60
CA HIS A 13 6.87 -11.06 -8.74
C HIS A 13 7.07 -11.50 -10.18
N VAL A 14 7.07 -10.56 -11.14
CA VAL A 14 7.49 -10.83 -12.52
C VAL A 14 8.85 -11.51 -12.53
N LYS A 15 9.02 -12.54 -13.35
CA LYS A 15 10.25 -13.29 -13.52
C LYS A 15 11.46 -12.37 -13.71
N GLY A 16 12.48 -12.57 -12.89
CA GLY A 16 13.70 -11.75 -12.88
C GLY A 16 13.59 -10.42 -12.13
N CYS A 17 12.42 -10.05 -11.60
CA CYS A 17 12.21 -8.84 -10.82
C CYS A 17 12.47 -9.08 -9.32
N THR A 18 13.74 -9.31 -8.95
CA THR A 18 14.15 -9.68 -7.59
C THR A 18 14.66 -8.52 -6.73
N SER A 19 14.92 -7.35 -7.33
CA SER A 19 15.35 -6.13 -6.65
C SER A 19 14.44 -4.96 -7.02
N ASN A 20 14.33 -3.95 -6.16
CA ASN A 20 13.51 -2.74 -6.40
C ASN A 20 12.09 -3.05 -6.90
N ASN A 21 11.48 -4.13 -6.41
CA ASN A 21 10.16 -4.62 -6.83
C ASN A 21 9.03 -4.19 -5.88
N PHE A 22 9.39 -3.42 -4.84
CA PHE A 22 8.52 -2.86 -3.83
C PHE A 22 9.10 -1.50 -3.36
N PRO A 23 8.25 -0.50 -3.05
CA PRO A 23 6.81 -0.46 -3.26
C PRO A 23 6.41 -0.25 -4.73
N LEU A 24 5.22 -0.68 -5.10
CA LEU A 24 4.66 -0.39 -6.42
C LEU A 24 4.22 1.10 -6.50
N GLN A 25 4.33 1.72 -7.66
CA GLN A 25 4.01 3.14 -7.85
C GLN A 25 2.59 3.30 -8.37
N PHE A 26 1.73 4.00 -7.64
CA PHE A 26 0.40 4.35 -8.14
C PHE A 26 0.48 5.28 -9.35
N GLN A 27 -0.36 5.05 -10.36
CA GLN A 27 -0.55 5.91 -11.53
C GLN A 27 -2.04 6.10 -11.78
N ASN A 28 -2.44 7.35 -12.04
CA ASN A 28 -3.83 7.74 -12.30
C ASN A 28 -4.83 7.19 -11.26
N ALA A 29 -4.42 7.12 -9.99
CA ALA A 29 -5.21 6.55 -8.91
C ALA A 29 -6.38 7.48 -8.54
N GLN A 30 -7.59 6.92 -8.53
CA GLN A 30 -8.76 7.55 -7.94
C GLN A 30 -8.94 7.06 -6.52
N ILE A 31 -8.95 8.00 -5.58
CA ILE A 31 -8.99 7.73 -4.15
C ILE A 31 -10.40 7.98 -3.63
N GLU A 32 -10.88 7.08 -2.77
CA GLU A 32 -12.11 7.22 -2.02
C GLU A 32 -11.81 7.06 -0.52
N LEU A 33 -12.47 7.85 0.31
CA LEU A 33 -12.43 7.70 1.76
C LEU A 33 -13.61 6.85 2.21
N ARG A 34 -13.34 5.80 3.00
CA ARG A 34 -14.39 4.97 3.61
C ARG A 34 -14.07 4.74 5.07
N GLU A 35 -15.06 4.97 5.92
CA GLU A 35 -14.92 4.75 7.36
C GLU A 35 -14.58 3.29 7.68
N ALA A 36 -13.72 3.09 8.67
CA ALA A 36 -13.36 1.78 9.18
C ALA A 36 -13.31 1.81 10.72
N ASP A 37 -13.66 0.69 11.35
CA ASP A 37 -13.62 0.59 12.81
C ASP A 37 -12.19 0.73 13.35
N PHE A 38 -11.99 1.70 14.23
CA PHE A 38 -10.69 1.94 14.87
C PHE A 38 -10.31 0.80 15.81
N ASN A 39 -9.12 0.24 15.61
CA ASN A 39 -8.56 -0.79 16.48
C ASN A 39 -7.07 -0.53 16.76
N ALA A 40 -6.79 0.06 17.91
CA ALA A 40 -5.43 0.40 18.33
C ALA A 40 -4.51 -0.82 18.46
N ASP A 41 -5.02 -1.94 18.96
CA ASP A 41 -4.22 -3.16 19.14
C ASP A 41 -3.82 -3.77 17.80
N PHE A 42 -4.72 -3.75 16.81
CA PHE A 42 -4.41 -4.16 15.45
C PHE A 42 -3.24 -3.33 14.89
N LEU A 43 -3.32 -2.00 15.00
CA LEU A 43 -2.29 -1.10 14.47
C LEU A 43 -0.95 -1.30 15.15
N LYS A 44 -0.91 -1.41 16.49
CA LYS A 44 0.32 -1.68 17.25
C LYS A 44 0.97 -3.00 16.86
N ASN A 45 0.17 -4.05 16.66
CA ASN A 45 0.67 -5.36 16.24
C ASN A 45 1.09 -5.40 14.77
N PHE A 46 0.51 -4.56 13.93
CA PHE A 46 0.82 -4.49 12.50
C PHE A 46 2.01 -3.58 12.19
N LEU A 47 2.26 -2.57 13.04
CA LEU A 47 3.33 -1.58 12.89
C LEU A 47 4.70 -2.19 12.52
N PRO A 48 5.18 -3.28 13.16
CA PRO A 48 6.49 -3.86 12.84
C PRO A 48 6.57 -4.51 11.46
N LYS A 49 5.42 -4.76 10.81
CA LYS A 49 5.33 -5.34 9.47
C LYS A 49 5.18 -4.29 8.39
N LEU A 50 4.99 -3.02 8.77
CA LEU A 50 4.82 -1.94 7.83
C LEU A 50 6.18 -1.49 7.29
N GLU A 51 6.27 -1.40 5.98
CA GLU A 51 7.35 -0.68 5.34
C GLU A 51 7.03 0.82 5.36
N TRP A 52 7.53 1.51 6.38
CA TRP A 52 7.21 2.93 6.63
C TRP A 52 7.52 3.81 5.41
N LYS A 53 8.67 3.57 4.76
CA LYS A 53 9.10 4.31 3.57
C LYS A 53 8.16 4.16 2.39
N ALA A 54 7.40 3.06 2.32
CA ALA A 54 6.41 2.83 1.28
C ALA A 54 5.08 3.53 1.55
N LEU A 55 4.83 3.97 2.80
CA LEU A 55 3.67 4.78 3.16
C LEU A 55 3.90 6.29 2.94
N LEU A 56 5.16 6.70 2.77
CA LEU A 56 5.58 8.09 2.54
C LEU A 56 5.22 8.55 1.12
N GLY A 57 3.93 8.75 0.89
CA GLY A 57 3.35 9.48 -0.23
C GLY A 57 2.24 10.43 0.21
N ASP A 58 1.73 10.26 1.43
CA ASP A 58 0.68 11.08 2.03
C ASP A 58 1.28 12.03 3.08
N THR A 59 0.87 13.30 3.07
CA THR A 59 1.48 14.39 3.85
C THR A 59 1.12 14.37 5.34
N SER A 60 0.28 13.42 5.76
CA SER A 60 -0.29 13.29 7.09
C SER A 60 0.56 12.47 8.07
N LEU A 61 1.52 11.66 7.57
CA LEU A 61 2.40 10.85 8.40
C LEU A 61 3.80 11.46 8.55
N PRO A 62 4.46 11.29 9.71
CA PRO A 62 5.83 11.74 9.89
C PRO A 62 6.81 10.96 8.98
N LEU A 63 7.89 11.63 8.59
CA LEU A 63 8.93 11.05 7.72
C LEU A 63 9.59 9.81 8.33
N GLU A 64 9.70 9.77 9.65
CA GLU A 64 10.24 8.65 10.40
C GLU A 64 9.13 8.07 11.29
N GLN A 65 9.17 6.75 11.48
CA GLN A 65 8.25 6.09 12.37
C GLN A 65 8.49 6.59 13.81
N PRO A 66 7.46 7.15 14.48
CA PRO A 66 7.65 7.68 15.82
C PRO A 66 7.88 6.56 16.83
N GLU A 67 8.72 6.82 17.83
CA GLU A 67 8.96 5.90 18.95
C GLU A 67 7.74 5.84 19.89
N MET A 68 7.00 6.95 20.01
CA MET A 68 5.80 7.04 20.82
C MET A 68 4.55 6.86 19.95
N LEU A 69 3.74 5.86 20.29
CA LEU A 69 2.48 5.54 19.64
C LEU A 69 1.31 6.10 20.46
N ASP A 70 1.14 7.42 20.44
CA ASP A 70 0.00 8.05 21.08
C ASP A 70 -1.31 7.83 20.30
N ASP A 71 -2.44 8.12 20.94
CA ASP A 71 -3.76 7.88 20.37
C ASP A 71 -4.02 8.73 19.12
N GLU A 72 -3.41 9.90 19.01
CA GLU A 72 -3.53 10.79 17.85
C GLU A 72 -2.80 10.20 16.65
N PHE A 73 -1.56 9.75 16.84
CA PHE A 73 -0.79 9.05 15.83
C PHE A 73 -1.51 7.78 15.36
N LEU A 74 -2.02 6.97 16.29
CA LEU A 74 -2.73 5.75 15.92
C LEU A 74 -3.99 6.04 15.10
N LYS A 75 -4.70 7.14 15.37
CA LYS A 75 -5.85 7.57 14.54
C LYS A 75 -5.42 8.02 13.15
N ASN A 76 -4.33 8.76 13.03
CA ASN A 76 -3.79 9.16 11.73
C ASN A 76 -3.32 7.93 10.92
N LEU A 77 -2.64 7.00 11.58
CA LEU A 77 -2.21 5.75 10.97
C LEU A 77 -3.39 4.88 10.55
N HIS A 78 -4.45 4.81 11.37
CA HIS A 78 -5.72 4.16 11.02
C HIS A 78 -6.31 4.74 9.74
N HIS A 79 -6.44 6.07 9.70
CA HIS A 79 -6.99 6.79 8.56
C HIS A 79 -6.26 6.42 7.27
N VAL A 80 -4.93 6.55 7.28
CA VAL A 80 -4.10 6.27 6.10
C VAL A 80 -4.19 4.81 5.68
N LEU A 81 -4.07 3.87 6.62
CA LEU A 81 -3.99 2.45 6.28
C LEU A 81 -5.34 1.82 5.91
N LEU A 82 -6.42 2.23 6.57
CA LEU A 82 -7.69 1.54 6.54
C LEU A 82 -8.83 2.34 5.91
N GLU A 83 -8.74 3.68 5.88
CA GLU A 83 -9.82 4.52 5.37
C GLU A 83 -9.54 5.07 3.97
N ILE A 84 -8.26 5.23 3.61
CA ILE A 84 -7.86 5.59 2.25
C ILE A 84 -7.89 4.35 1.36
N HIS A 85 -8.72 4.43 0.33
CA HIS A 85 -8.93 3.37 -0.63
C HIS A 85 -8.67 3.85 -2.05
N VAL A 86 -8.12 2.96 -2.89
CA VAL A 86 -7.97 3.19 -4.33
C VAL A 86 -9.04 2.41 -5.08
N GLU A 87 -9.88 3.13 -5.83
CA GLU A 87 -10.98 2.58 -6.64
C GLU A 87 -10.56 2.22 -8.06
N GLU A 88 -9.86 3.13 -8.72
CA GLU A 88 -9.42 2.98 -10.11
C GLU A 88 -7.98 3.44 -10.24
N GLY A 89 -7.23 2.87 -11.19
CA GLY A 89 -5.85 3.30 -11.49
C GLY A 89 -4.95 2.12 -11.84
N SER A 90 -3.65 2.26 -11.61
CA SER A 90 -2.71 1.14 -11.73
C SER A 90 -1.56 1.26 -10.74
N MET A 91 -0.94 0.13 -10.42
CA MET A 91 0.31 0.04 -9.67
C MET A 91 1.42 -0.43 -10.60
N THR A 92 2.43 0.41 -10.82
CA THR A 92 3.54 0.11 -11.72
C THR A 92 4.78 -0.29 -10.93
N CYS A 93 5.40 -1.41 -11.29
CA CYS A 93 6.66 -1.83 -10.67
C CYS A 93 7.80 -0.86 -11.03
N PRO A 94 8.55 -0.33 -10.05
CA PRO A 94 9.63 0.61 -10.36
C PRO A 94 10.83 -0.05 -11.06
N ASN A 95 11.03 -1.37 -10.91
CA ASN A 95 12.09 -2.12 -11.60
C ASN A 95 11.68 -2.56 -13.01
N CYS A 96 10.78 -3.54 -13.14
CA CYS A 96 10.44 -4.14 -14.43
C CYS A 96 9.39 -3.36 -15.25
N LYS A 97 8.83 -2.28 -14.70
CA LYS A 97 7.79 -1.43 -15.33
C LYS A 97 6.47 -2.13 -15.67
N HIS A 98 6.28 -3.37 -15.22
CA HIS A 98 4.99 -4.06 -15.33
C HIS A 98 3.92 -3.27 -14.57
N SER A 99 2.73 -3.16 -15.16
CA SER A 99 1.62 -2.39 -14.63
C SER A 99 0.48 -3.32 -14.21
N TYR A 100 0.11 -3.25 -12.93
CA TYR A 100 -0.99 -3.98 -12.33
C TYR A 100 -2.22 -3.07 -12.27
N PRO A 101 -3.22 -3.24 -13.16
CA PRO A 101 -4.39 -2.38 -13.17
C PRO A 101 -5.26 -2.61 -11.93
N ILE A 102 -5.86 -1.54 -11.43
CA ILE A 102 -6.86 -1.55 -10.35
C ILE A 102 -8.18 -1.13 -10.97
N SER A 103 -9.21 -1.96 -10.80
CA SER A 103 -10.58 -1.63 -11.19
C SER A 103 -11.58 -2.10 -10.15
N ASN A 104 -12.57 -1.27 -9.84
CA ASN A 104 -13.53 -1.48 -8.76
C ASN A 104 -12.84 -1.81 -7.42
N GLY A 105 -11.70 -1.17 -7.20
CA GLY A 105 -10.83 -1.38 -6.06
C GLY A 105 -10.23 -2.80 -5.96
N ILE A 106 -10.14 -3.55 -7.05
CA ILE A 106 -9.50 -4.86 -7.07
C ILE A 106 -8.22 -4.76 -7.90
N PRO A 107 -7.03 -5.00 -7.32
CA PRO A 107 -5.79 -4.99 -8.07
C PRO A 107 -5.66 -6.32 -8.82
N ASN A 108 -5.41 -6.26 -10.13
CA ASN A 108 -5.10 -7.44 -10.92
C ASN A 108 -3.60 -7.75 -10.81
N MET A 109 -3.26 -8.74 -9.99
CA MET A 109 -1.89 -9.21 -9.77
C MET A 109 -1.54 -10.45 -10.61
N LEU A 110 -2.36 -10.80 -11.61
CA LEU A 110 -2.12 -11.94 -12.48
C LEU A 110 -0.97 -11.65 -13.44
N LEU A 111 -0.10 -12.65 -13.61
CA LEU A 111 1.03 -12.62 -14.53
C LEU A 111 0.78 -13.60 -15.67
N ALA A 112 1.25 -13.28 -16.87
CA ALA A 112 1.21 -14.22 -17.98
C ALA A 112 2.22 -15.37 -17.77
N GLU A 113 2.01 -16.51 -18.42
CA GLU A 113 2.88 -17.70 -18.26
C GLU A 113 4.37 -17.41 -18.48
N HIS A 114 4.71 -16.52 -19.42
CA HIS A 114 6.10 -16.14 -19.72
C HIS A 114 6.70 -15.19 -18.68
N GLU A 115 5.87 -14.53 -17.88
CA GLU A 115 6.24 -13.64 -16.78
C GLU A 115 6.39 -14.40 -15.45
N ILE A 116 6.02 -15.68 -15.43
CA ILE A 116 6.15 -16.56 -14.27
C ILE A 116 7.38 -17.46 -14.50
N GLY A 117 8.20 -17.67 -13.47
CA GLY A 117 9.38 -18.52 -13.57
C GLY A 117 10.15 -18.67 -12.27
#